data_AF-A0A1A8E7U0-F1
#
_entry.id   AF-A0A1A8E7U0-F1
#
_cell.length_a   1.000
_cell.length_b   1.000
_cell.length_c   1.000
_cell.angle_alpha   90.00
_cell.angle_beta   90.00
_cell.angle_gamma   90.00
#
_symmetry.space_group_name_H-M   'P 1'
#
loop_
_entity.id
_entity.type
_entity.pdbx_description
1 polymer ?
#
loop_
_entity_poly.entity_id
_entity_poly.type
_entity_poly.pdbx_seq_one_letter_code
_entity_poly.pdbx_strand_id
1 'polypeptide(L)'
;LLCSVRGITANSEASVRRTWHCQSDYCVNFYENITAEAGLCVEISCLFTTSSYFKPTNLVWYKCESSKSRCGESDIILHTNNENKVQSGFRGRVSLLEPRLHHGNCSIIISDLQESDSGSYQL
;
A
#
# COMPACT_ATOMS: atom_id res chain seq x y z
N LEU A 1 5.85 -8.64 15.68
CA LEU A 1 5.42 -7.24 15.61
C LEU A 1 4.10 -7.10 16.35
N LEU A 2 3.97 -6.13 17.24
CA LEU A 2 2.68 -5.74 17.82
C LEU A 2 2.15 -4.57 17.00
N CYS A 3 1.19 -4.84 16.11
CA CYS A 3 0.44 -3.79 15.45
C CYS A 3 -0.75 -3.43 16.32
N SER A 4 -0.71 -2.26 16.96
CA SER A 4 -1.86 -1.72 17.68
C SER A 4 -2.83 -1.15 16.65
N VAL A 5 -3.78 -1.96 16.20
CA VAL A 5 -4.98 -1.42 15.55
C VAL A 5 -5.78 -0.76 16.67
N ARG A 6 -5.77 0.57 16.77
CA ARG A 6 -6.83 1.24 17.53
C ARG A 6 -8.12 0.95 16.77
N GLY A 7 -8.90 -0.01 17.29
CA GLY A 7 -10.29 -0.16 16.89
C GLY A 7 -10.97 1.18 17.08
N ILE A 8 -11.51 1.74 16.00
CA ILE A 8 -12.25 2.99 16.04
C ILE A 8 -13.42 2.75 16.99
N THR A 9 -13.38 3.38 18.17
CA THR A 9 -14.50 3.47 19.08
C THR A 9 -15.72 3.95 18.31
N ALA A 10 -16.82 3.20 18.44
CA ALA A 10 -18.11 3.54 17.85
C ALA A 10 -18.47 4.99 18.17
N ASN A 11 -18.39 5.86 17.15
CA ASN A 11 -19.25 7.03 16.97
C ASN A 11 -18.98 7.67 15.60
N SER A 12 -20.02 7.65 14.77
CA SER A 12 -20.15 8.20 13.41
C SER A 12 -19.16 7.67 12.36
N GLU A 13 -19.71 6.99 11.35
CA GLU A 13 -19.03 6.67 10.09
C GLU A 13 -18.36 7.91 9.48
N ALA A 14 -17.07 8.10 9.75
CA ALA A 14 -16.19 8.64 8.72
C ALA A 14 -16.06 7.52 7.70
N SER A 15 -16.98 7.47 6.74
CA SER A 15 -16.92 6.54 5.61
C SER A 15 -15.65 6.82 4.83
N VAL A 16 -14.57 6.08 5.14
CA VAL A 16 -13.33 6.17 4.38
C VAL A 16 -13.67 5.81 2.94
N ARG A 17 -13.56 6.80 2.05
CA ARG A 17 -14.00 6.67 0.66
C ARG A 17 -13.12 5.63 -0.03
N ARG A 18 -13.77 4.60 -0.58
CA ARG A 18 -13.11 3.58 -1.40
C ARG A 18 -13.32 3.87 -2.86
N THR A 19 -12.23 3.86 -3.62
CA THR A 19 -12.27 4.12 -5.06
C THR A 19 -11.60 2.98 -5.81
N TRP A 20 -12.26 2.53 -6.88
CA TRP A 20 -11.71 1.55 -7.81
C TRP A 20 -11.03 2.26 -8.97
N HIS A 21 -9.79 1.87 -9.24
CA HIS A 21 -9.02 2.30 -10.40
C HIS A 21 -8.79 1.10 -11.30
N CYS A 22 -9.43 1.11 -12.46
CA CYS A 22 -9.32 0.03 -13.44
C CYS A 22 -8.40 0.42 -14.58
N GLN A 23 -7.50 -0.49 -14.91
CA GLN A 23 -6.78 -0.53 -16.17
C GLN A 23 -7.23 -1.80 -16.92
N SER A 24 -6.91 -1.90 -18.22
CA SER A 24 -7.38 -2.96 -19.14
C SER A 24 -7.66 -4.32 -18.47
N ASP A 25 -6.64 -4.89 -17.81
CA ASP A 25 -6.68 -6.26 -17.31
C ASP A 25 -6.85 -6.40 -15.79
N TYR A 26 -6.91 -5.29 -15.07
CA TYR A 26 -7.02 -5.32 -13.61
C TYR A 26 -7.68 -4.08 -13.03
N CYS A 27 -8.36 -4.25 -11.91
CA CYS A 27 -8.87 -3.16 -11.10
C CYS A 27 -8.25 -3.22 -9.71
N VAL A 28 -7.93 -2.07 -9.14
CA VAL A 28 -7.39 -1.94 -7.79
C VAL A 28 -8.28 -1.02 -6.97
N ASN A 29 -8.50 -1.36 -5.72
CA ASN A 29 -9.26 -0.60 -4.76
C ASN A 29 -8.35 -0.06 -3.66
N PHE A 30 -8.51 1.21 -3.32
CA PHE A 30 -7.81 1.84 -2.20
C PHE A 30 -8.77 2.63 -1.30
N TYR A 31 -8.35 2.81 -0.05
CA TYR A 31 -8.90 3.85 0.80
C TYR A 31 -8.25 5.21 0.47
N GLU A 32 -9.07 6.24 0.31
CA GLU A 32 -8.59 7.62 0.17
C GLU A 32 -8.28 8.23 1.53
N ASN A 33 -7.20 9.02 1.60
CA ASN A 33 -6.86 9.91 2.72
C ASN A 33 -6.91 9.23 4.10
N ILE A 34 -6.01 8.29 4.34
CA ILE A 34 -5.84 7.66 5.65
C ILE A 34 -4.95 8.50 6.56
N THR A 35 -5.15 8.36 7.87
CA THR A 35 -4.29 8.97 8.90
C THR A 35 -3.78 7.89 9.84
N ALA A 36 -2.55 8.07 10.32
CA ALA A 36 -1.90 7.13 11.23
C ALA A 36 -0.93 7.88 12.16
N GLU A 37 -0.59 7.24 13.27
CA GLU A 37 0.27 7.81 14.31
C GLU A 37 1.73 7.38 14.09
N ALA A 38 2.64 8.35 14.17
CA ALA A 38 4.08 8.09 14.07
C ALA A 38 4.55 7.16 15.20
N GLY A 39 5.58 6.36 14.93
CA GLY A 39 6.11 5.31 15.82
C GLY A 39 5.29 4.02 15.86
N LEU A 40 4.08 4.00 15.27
CA LEU A 40 3.25 2.78 15.15
C LEU A 40 3.39 2.15 13.76
N CYS A 41 2.49 1.21 13.43
CA CYS A 41 2.34 0.68 12.08
C CYS A 41 1.06 1.23 11.44
N VAL A 42 1.03 1.26 10.11
CA VAL A 42 -0.18 1.56 9.32
C VAL A 42 -0.41 0.47 8.29
N GLU A 43 -1.67 0.07 8.11
CA GLU A 43 -2.11 -0.74 6.98
C GLU A 43 -2.58 0.19 5.86
N ILE A 44 -1.94 0.11 4.70
CA ILE A 44 -2.48 0.68 3.46
C ILE A 44 -3.27 -0.43 2.77
N SER A 45 -4.59 -0.41 2.96
CA SER A 45 -5.46 -1.45 2.43
C SER A 45 -5.60 -1.33 0.92
N CYS A 46 -5.55 -2.50 0.26
CA CYS A 46 -5.61 -2.63 -1.18
C CYS A 46 -6.18 -4.00 -1.56
N LEU A 47 -7.22 -3.97 -2.41
CA LEU A 47 -7.76 -5.17 -3.05
C LEU A 47 -7.63 -5.02 -4.54
N PHE A 48 -7.39 -6.11 -5.26
CA PHE A 48 -7.37 -6.09 -6.71
C PHE A 48 -8.12 -7.28 -7.30
N THR A 49 -8.65 -7.06 -8.49
CA THR A 49 -9.24 -8.09 -9.34
C THR A 49 -8.54 -8.07 -10.68
N THR A 50 -8.47 -9.24 -11.33
CA THR A 50 -7.81 -9.39 -12.63
C THR A 50 -8.71 -10.11 -13.61
N SER A 51 -8.49 -9.87 -14.90
CA SER A 51 -9.04 -10.73 -15.94
C SER A 51 -8.48 -12.15 -15.80
N SER A 52 -9.18 -13.14 -16.33
CA SER A 52 -8.78 -14.56 -16.25
C SER A 52 -7.41 -14.87 -16.89
N TYR A 53 -6.95 -14.00 -17.79
CA TYR A 53 -5.69 -14.15 -18.51
C TYR A 53 -4.53 -13.40 -17.85
N PHE A 54 -4.82 -12.48 -16.92
CA PHE A 54 -3.80 -11.72 -16.20
C PHE A 54 -3.49 -12.37 -14.85
N LYS A 55 -2.26 -12.89 -14.73
CA LYS A 55 -1.73 -13.52 -13.51
C LYS A 55 -0.60 -12.65 -12.96
N PRO A 56 -0.83 -11.86 -11.90
CA PRO A 56 0.22 -11.05 -11.30
C PRO A 56 1.38 -11.92 -10.82
N THR A 57 2.60 -11.53 -11.18
CA THR A 57 3.83 -12.24 -10.77
C THR A 57 4.67 -11.43 -9.78
N ASN A 58 4.44 -10.13 -9.71
CA ASN A 58 5.07 -9.22 -8.76
C ASN A 58 4.11 -8.09 -8.37
N LEU A 59 4.28 -7.58 -7.15
CA LEU A 59 3.70 -6.30 -6.72
C LEU A 59 4.83 -5.32 -6.47
N VAL A 60 4.62 -4.08 -6.89
CA VAL A 60 5.53 -2.98 -6.62
C VAL A 60 4.71 -1.85 -6.03
N TRP A 61 5.10 -1.36 -4.85
CA TRP A 61 4.52 -0.16 -4.29
C TRP A 61 5.52 0.98 -4.36
N TYR A 62 5.01 2.18 -4.60
CA TYR A 62 5.76 3.41 -4.68
C TYR A 62 5.24 4.41 -3.66
N LYS A 63 6.16 5.26 -3.18
CA LYS A 63 5.84 6.50 -2.49
C LYS A 63 6.49 7.65 -3.24
N CYS A 64 5.69 8.52 -3.83
CA CYS A 64 6.19 9.68 -4.55
C CYS A 64 5.22 10.87 -4.43
N GLU A 65 5.66 12.06 -4.83
CA GLU A 65 4.79 13.24 -4.81
C GLU A 65 3.62 13.09 -5.78
N SER A 66 2.45 13.55 -5.37
CA SER A 66 1.25 13.60 -6.22
C SER A 66 1.40 14.50 -7.45
N SER A 67 2.38 15.41 -7.43
CA SER A 67 2.74 16.29 -8.55
C SER A 67 3.41 15.53 -9.70
N LYS A 68 4.03 14.37 -9.43
CA LYS A 68 4.68 13.55 -10.46
C LYS A 68 3.63 12.82 -11.29
N SER A 69 3.77 12.87 -12.61
CA SER A 69 2.91 12.12 -13.52
C SER A 69 3.05 10.60 -13.38
N ARG A 70 4.23 10.11 -12.95
CA ARG A 70 4.52 8.71 -12.60
C ARG A 70 5.64 8.63 -11.56
N CYS A 71 5.54 7.67 -10.64
CA CYS A 71 6.67 7.32 -9.77
C CYS A 71 7.78 6.60 -10.55
N GLY A 72 9.03 6.79 -10.14
CA GLY A 72 10.22 6.17 -10.74
C GLY A 72 10.82 5.05 -9.88
N GLU A 73 11.93 4.47 -10.35
CA GLU A 73 12.60 3.38 -9.59
C GLU A 73 13.11 3.82 -8.21
N SER A 74 13.48 5.08 -8.05
CA SER A 74 13.91 5.64 -6.75
C SER A 74 12.78 5.76 -5.73
N ASP A 75 11.52 5.65 -6.17
CA ASP A 75 10.33 5.83 -5.33
C ASP A 75 9.78 4.50 -4.80
N ILE A 76 10.42 3.36 -5.13
CA ILE A 76 9.96 2.01 -4.77
C ILE A 76 10.10 1.77 -3.25
N ILE A 77 8.99 1.48 -2.57
CA ILE A 77 8.96 1.13 -1.13
C ILE A 77 8.82 -0.37 -0.88
N LEU A 78 8.30 -1.11 -1.85
CA LEU A 78 8.15 -2.57 -1.79
C LEU A 78 8.27 -3.13 -3.20
N HIS A 79 9.01 -4.22 -3.36
CA HIS A 79 9.07 -4.97 -4.61
C HIS A 79 9.22 -6.45 -4.29
N THR A 80 8.18 -7.25 -4.56
CA THR A 80 8.12 -8.66 -4.10
C THR A 80 9.26 -9.52 -4.61
N ASN A 81 9.79 -9.20 -5.80
CA ASN A 81 10.81 -10.02 -6.46
C ASN A 81 12.21 -9.36 -6.52
N ASN A 82 12.39 -8.15 -5.96
CA ASN A 82 13.66 -7.41 -6.09
C ASN A 82 13.85 -6.38 -4.97
N GLU A 83 14.29 -6.86 -3.81
CA GLU A 83 14.54 -6.03 -2.63
C GLU A 83 15.64 -4.96 -2.86
N ASN A 84 16.58 -5.20 -3.77
CA ASN A 84 17.66 -4.24 -4.06
C ASN A 84 17.15 -2.92 -4.64
N LYS A 85 15.96 -2.91 -5.26
CA LYS A 85 15.31 -1.70 -5.76
C LYS A 85 14.57 -0.91 -4.69
N VAL A 86 14.31 -1.51 -3.52
CA VAL A 86 13.59 -0.84 -2.44
C VAL A 86 14.47 0.26 -1.84
N GLN A 87 13.90 1.46 -1.72
CA GLN A 87 14.58 2.60 -1.12
C GLN A 87 15.00 2.30 0.32
N SER A 88 16.19 2.74 0.71
CA SER A 88 16.83 2.35 1.98
C SER A 88 15.95 2.63 3.20
N GLY A 89 15.26 3.77 3.22
CA GLY A 89 14.38 4.17 4.32
C GLY A 89 13.17 3.26 4.54
N PHE A 90 12.82 2.39 3.61
CA PHE A 90 11.68 1.48 3.71
C PHE A 90 12.06 -0.01 3.79
N ARG A 91 13.34 -0.34 3.60
CA ARG A 91 13.83 -1.71 3.72
C ARG A 91 13.56 -2.26 5.13
N GLY A 92 12.97 -3.46 5.18
CA GLY A 92 12.58 -4.11 6.43
C GLY A 92 11.39 -3.50 7.17
N ARG A 93 10.88 -2.33 6.74
CA ARG A 93 9.71 -1.67 7.36
C ARG A 93 8.39 -2.00 6.67
N VAL A 94 8.42 -2.32 5.37
CA VAL A 94 7.22 -2.60 4.55
C VAL A 94 7.06 -4.10 4.30
N SER A 95 5.87 -4.63 4.54
CA SER A 95 5.51 -6.02 4.26
C SER A 95 4.14 -6.14 3.64
N LEU A 96 3.90 -7.17 2.81
CA LEU A 96 2.56 -7.53 2.38
C LEU A 96 1.74 -8.06 3.56
N LEU A 97 0.47 -7.66 3.64
CA LEU A 97 -0.50 -8.25 4.57
C LEU A 97 -0.82 -9.71 4.17
N GLU A 98 -0.94 -9.97 2.87
CA GLU A 98 -1.14 -11.29 2.30
C GLU A 98 -0.05 -11.55 1.23
N PRO A 99 0.92 -12.45 1.50
CA PRO A 99 1.98 -12.77 0.53
C PRO A 99 1.47 -13.47 -0.74
N ARG A 100 0.30 -14.13 -0.70
CA ARG A 100 -0.24 -14.89 -1.82
C ARG A 100 -1.03 -13.98 -2.76
N LEU A 101 -0.36 -13.53 -3.82
CA LEU A 101 -0.94 -12.60 -4.82
C LEU A 101 -2.29 -13.05 -5.39
N HIS A 102 -2.49 -14.35 -5.62
CA HIS A 102 -3.74 -14.87 -6.20
C HIS A 102 -4.98 -14.70 -5.29
N HIS A 103 -4.81 -14.28 -4.05
CA HIS A 103 -5.92 -13.93 -3.16
C HIS A 103 -6.49 -12.52 -3.40
N GLY A 104 -5.91 -11.74 -4.32
CA GLY A 104 -6.43 -10.42 -4.68
C GLY A 104 -6.22 -9.36 -3.60
N ASN A 105 -5.33 -9.59 -2.65
CA ASN A 105 -5.00 -8.63 -1.59
C ASN A 105 -3.57 -8.09 -1.82
N CYS A 106 -3.50 -6.78 -2.07
CA CYS A 106 -2.26 -6.04 -2.31
C CYS A 106 -1.91 -5.12 -1.13
N SER A 107 -2.61 -5.27 0.01
CA SER A 107 -2.43 -4.41 1.18
C SER A 107 -1.03 -4.57 1.75
N ILE A 108 -0.48 -3.45 2.22
CA ILE A 108 0.82 -3.41 2.87
C ILE A 108 0.71 -2.92 4.29
N ILE A 109 1.61 -3.38 5.15
CA ILE A 109 1.87 -2.82 6.45
C ILE A 109 3.20 -2.06 6.37
N ILE A 110 3.21 -0.82 6.83
CA ILE A 110 4.43 -0.05 7.08
C ILE A 110 4.60 0.02 8.60
N SER A 111 5.71 -0.50 9.11
CA SER A 111 6.06 -0.46 10.53
C SER A 111 6.99 0.71 10.86
N ASP A 112 7.05 1.08 12.13
CA ASP A 112 7.86 2.21 12.62
C ASP A 112 7.64 3.46 11.75
N LEU A 113 6.37 3.88 11.66
CA LEU A 113 5.91 4.95 10.79
C LEU A 113 6.56 6.27 11.21
N GLN A 114 7.15 6.97 10.26
CA GLN A 114 7.80 8.27 10.49
C GLN A 114 6.94 9.37 9.91
N GLU A 115 7.01 10.60 10.44
CA GLU A 115 6.28 11.74 9.86
C GLU A 115 6.64 11.95 8.38
N SER A 116 7.90 11.67 8.00
CA SER A 116 8.38 11.69 6.62
C SER A 116 7.77 10.62 5.72
N ASP A 117 7.11 9.60 6.27
CA ASP A 117 6.34 8.61 5.51
C ASP A 117 4.99 9.16 5.05
N SER A 118 4.59 10.36 5.48
CA SER A 118 3.45 11.05 4.89
C SER A 118 3.68 11.29 3.39
N GLY A 119 2.62 11.15 2.59
CA GLY A 119 2.68 11.38 1.15
C GLY A 119 1.69 10.53 0.36
N SER A 120 1.88 10.52 -0.96
CA SER A 120 1.06 9.73 -1.87
C SER A 120 1.70 8.39 -2.19
N TYR A 121 0.87 7.35 -2.24
CA TYR A 121 1.27 5.98 -2.49
C TYR A 121 0.61 5.48 -3.77
N GLN A 122 1.35 4.68 -4.55
CA GLN A 122 0.88 4.10 -5.80
C GLN A 122 1.26 2.62 -5.88
N LEU A 123 0.43 1.84 -6.58
CA LEU A 123 0.68 0.44 -6.93
C LEU A 123 0.93 0.32 -8.43
#